data_AF-A0A1H9WGA0-F1
#
_entry.id   AF-A0A1H9WGA0-F1
#
_cell.length_a   1.000
_cell.length_b   1.000
_cell.length_c   1.000
_cell.angle_alpha   90.00
_cell.angle_beta   90.00
_cell.angle_gamma   90.00
#
_symmetry.space_group_name_H-M   'P 1'
#
loop_
_entity.id
_entity.type
_entity.pdbx_description
1 polymer ?
#
loop_
_entity_poly.entity_id
_entity_poly.type
_entity_poly.pdbx_seq_one_letter_code
_entity_poly.pdbx_strand_id
1 'polypeptide(L)'
;MGDLHPAEPSDLGIEMVPVALAGLRAELTEARALARELSGMAVEDADSSWCDQLEEEYHDVGVGHATMARQLARWRLKHPEAPGLDELAGLVAEVEPVRQALLHQLARLRCARGLSGSRVLPGSSEAKLLRNDPRWTFTDDPEDGARTLHLWQFGIAHLVAVVAAESPEGGVRTADAGDAVLARLQAEHPDHEIELLVWTPRSGCGGDRFERTVLFGSEEVPAHDVIDKLGAARFYRCVCQT
;
A
#
# COMPACT_ATOMS: atom_id res chain seq x y z
N MET A 1 15.92 34.40 -44.45
CA MET A 1 16.45 33.31 -43.61
C MET A 1 16.87 33.94 -42.30
N GLY A 2 16.02 33.82 -41.28
CA GLY A 2 16.35 34.19 -39.91
C GLY A 2 16.02 32.96 -39.08
N ASP A 3 17.03 32.37 -38.48
CA ASP A 3 16.93 31.16 -37.67
C ASP A 3 16.10 31.43 -36.41
N LEU A 4 14.99 30.72 -36.29
CA LEU A 4 14.23 30.59 -35.04
C LEU A 4 14.95 29.54 -34.18
N HIS A 5 15.82 30.00 -33.28
CA HIS A 5 16.21 29.18 -32.14
C HIS A 5 14.95 28.82 -31.34
N PRO A 6 14.71 27.55 -30.99
CA PRO A 6 13.74 27.22 -29.96
C PRO A 6 14.23 27.85 -28.66
N ALA A 7 13.45 28.75 -28.10
CA ALA A 7 13.68 29.30 -26.77
C ALA A 7 13.87 28.14 -25.79
N GLU A 8 15.01 28.11 -25.11
CA GLU A 8 15.20 27.24 -23.95
C GLU A 8 14.05 27.51 -22.96
N PRO A 9 13.44 26.48 -22.37
CA PRO A 9 12.42 26.68 -21.35
C PRO A 9 13.08 27.40 -20.18
N SER A 10 12.74 28.69 -20.03
CA SER A 10 13.22 29.59 -18.99
C SER A 10 13.05 29.01 -17.59
N ASP A 11 13.90 29.46 -16.66
CA ASP A 11 14.06 29.26 -15.21
C ASP A 11 12.80 29.26 -14.30
N LEU A 12 11.61 28.96 -14.83
CA LEU A 12 10.30 28.94 -14.18
C LEU A 12 10.14 27.91 -13.04
N GLY A 13 11.16 27.10 -12.76
CA GLY A 13 11.11 26.07 -11.72
C GLY A 13 11.58 26.54 -10.34
N ILE A 14 12.60 27.41 -10.27
CA ILE A 14 13.33 27.71 -9.03
C ILE A 14 12.56 28.70 -8.14
N GLU A 15 11.94 29.73 -8.74
CA GLU A 15 11.18 30.75 -7.99
C GLU A 15 9.91 30.19 -7.33
N MET A 16 9.40 29.07 -7.84
CA MET A 16 8.22 28.38 -7.31
C MET A 16 8.55 27.40 -6.18
N VAL A 17 9.84 27.06 -5.97
CA VAL A 17 10.25 26.11 -4.92
C VAL A 17 9.83 26.58 -3.52
N PRO A 18 10.06 27.85 -3.10
CA PRO A 18 9.63 28.30 -1.78
C PRO A 18 8.11 28.23 -1.57
N VAL A 19 7.32 28.51 -2.62
CA VAL A 19 5.86 28.44 -2.57
C VAL A 19 5.40 26.98 -2.48
N ALA A 20 6.00 26.09 -3.29
CA ALA A 20 5.72 24.65 -3.24
C ALA A 20 6.11 24.04 -1.89
N LEU A 21 7.24 24.45 -1.31
CA LEU A 21 7.66 24.05 0.03
C LEU A 21 6.66 24.49 1.10
N ALA A 22 6.18 25.74 1.05
CA ALA A 22 5.19 26.25 2.00
C ALA A 22 3.85 25.51 1.90
N GLY A 23 3.36 25.29 0.68
CA GLY A 23 2.13 24.53 0.43
C GLY A 23 2.23 23.09 0.95
N LEU A 24 3.29 22.37 0.56
CA LEU A 24 3.49 20.98 0.96
C LEU A 24 3.66 20.82 2.47
N ARG A 25 4.29 21.78 3.15
CA ARG A 25 4.37 21.79 4.62
C ARG A 25 3.02 21.95 5.27
N ALA A 26 2.18 22.84 4.76
CA ALA A 26 0.83 23.05 5.28
C ALA A 26 0.00 21.77 5.11
N GLU A 27 -0.02 21.21 3.90
CA GLU A 27 -0.71 19.95 3.59
C GLU A 27 -0.24 18.80 4.49
N LEU A 28 1.07 18.60 4.65
CA LEU A 28 1.62 17.57 5.53
C LEU A 28 1.23 17.81 7.00
N THR A 29 1.17 19.07 7.43
CA THR A 29 0.78 19.41 8.81
C THR A 29 -0.68 19.09 9.06
N GLU A 30 -1.56 19.47 8.13
CA GLU A 30 -3.00 19.18 8.17
C GLU A 30 -3.26 17.67 8.12
N ALA A 31 -2.63 16.96 7.17
CA ALA A 31 -2.75 15.51 7.04
C ALA A 31 -2.29 14.76 8.29
N ARG A 32 -1.19 15.21 8.94
CA ARG A 32 -0.74 14.65 10.23
C ARG A 32 -1.70 14.95 11.37
N ALA A 33 -2.30 16.14 11.40
CA ALA A 33 -3.29 16.49 12.41
C ALA A 33 -4.53 15.59 12.26
N LEU A 34 -5.01 15.42 11.03
CA LEU A 34 -6.11 14.53 10.70
C LEU A 34 -5.81 13.06 11.05
N ALA A 35 -4.61 12.57 10.78
CA ALA A 35 -4.21 11.20 11.15
C ALA A 35 -4.29 10.97 12.66
N ARG A 36 -3.87 11.97 13.46
CA ARG A 36 -3.98 11.92 14.92
C ARG A 36 -5.42 12.01 15.40
N GLU A 37 -6.23 12.85 14.77
CA GLU A 37 -7.65 12.96 15.05
C GLU A 37 -8.38 11.63 14.80
N LEU A 38 -8.21 11.04 13.61
CA LEU A 38 -8.78 9.74 13.27
C LEU A 38 -8.29 8.63 14.20
N SER A 39 -7.02 8.67 14.60
CA SER A 39 -6.46 7.72 15.57
C SER A 39 -7.15 7.77 16.93
N GLY A 40 -7.54 8.97 17.40
CA GLY A 40 -8.21 9.18 18.69
C GLY A 40 -9.75 9.14 18.62
N MET A 41 -10.31 9.07 17.42
CA MET A 41 -11.75 9.04 17.18
C MET A 41 -12.38 7.72 17.65
N ALA A 42 -13.46 7.83 18.40
CA ALA A 42 -14.29 6.67 18.76
C ALA A 42 -15.09 6.20 17.53
N VAL A 43 -15.33 4.90 17.44
CA VAL A 43 -15.93 4.27 16.25
C VAL A 43 -17.34 4.79 15.98
N GLU A 44 -18.06 5.15 17.04
CA GLU A 44 -19.42 5.67 17.02
C GLU A 44 -19.49 7.09 16.45
N ASP A 45 -18.41 7.86 16.59
CA ASP A 45 -18.32 9.26 16.14
C ASP A 45 -17.86 9.37 14.67
N ALA A 46 -17.30 8.31 14.11
CA ALA A 46 -16.81 8.28 12.74
C ALA A 46 -17.96 8.18 11.73
N ASP A 47 -18.37 9.28 11.12
CA ASP A 47 -19.32 9.28 10.00
C ASP A 47 -18.72 8.55 8.79
N SER A 48 -19.38 7.47 8.34
CA SER A 48 -18.93 6.67 7.20
C SER A 48 -18.86 7.48 5.91
N SER A 49 -19.78 8.43 5.70
CA SER A 49 -19.79 9.24 4.48
C SER A 49 -18.60 10.19 4.41
N TRP A 50 -18.22 10.76 5.55
CA TRP A 50 -17.03 11.59 5.68
C TRP A 50 -15.74 10.78 5.56
N CYS A 51 -15.67 9.61 6.20
CA CYS A 51 -14.53 8.71 6.05
C CYS A 51 -14.32 8.28 4.59
N ASP A 52 -15.40 7.92 3.89
CA ASP A 52 -15.37 7.55 2.47
C ASP A 52 -14.87 8.70 1.60
N GLN A 53 -15.32 9.94 1.87
CA GLN A 53 -14.87 11.13 1.14
C GLN A 53 -13.38 11.39 1.35
N LEU A 54 -12.88 11.26 2.59
CA LEU A 54 -11.46 11.42 2.89
C LEU A 54 -10.61 10.34 2.19
N GLU A 55 -11.09 9.10 2.14
CA GLU A 55 -10.38 8.01 1.49
C GLU A 55 -10.22 8.25 -0.02
N GLU A 56 -11.27 8.78 -0.68
CA GLU A 56 -11.23 9.18 -2.10
C GLU A 56 -10.28 10.36 -2.35
N GLU A 57 -10.35 11.40 -1.52
CA GLU A 57 -9.48 12.58 -1.63
C GLU A 57 -8.00 12.21 -1.50
N TYR A 58 -7.64 11.43 -0.47
CA TYR A 58 -6.26 11.03 -0.24
C TYR A 58 -5.76 9.98 -1.23
N HIS A 59 -6.65 9.23 -1.90
CA HIS A 59 -6.25 8.36 -3.02
C HIS A 59 -5.81 9.18 -4.23
N ASP A 60 -6.62 10.15 -4.66
CA ASP A 60 -6.31 11.00 -5.81
C ASP A 60 -5.06 11.86 -5.57
N VAL A 61 -4.94 12.44 -4.37
CA VAL A 61 -3.76 13.17 -3.92
C VAL A 61 -2.52 12.29 -3.95
N GLY A 62 -2.63 11.02 -3.53
CA GLY A 62 -1.54 10.04 -3.59
C GLY A 62 -1.00 9.82 -5.01
N VAL A 63 -1.89 9.68 -6.00
CA VAL A 63 -1.50 9.51 -7.42
C VAL A 63 -0.76 10.74 -7.95
N GLY A 64 -1.26 11.93 -7.61
CA GLY A 64 -0.61 13.21 -7.93
C GLY A 64 0.79 13.30 -7.32
N HIS A 65 0.92 12.99 -6.04
CA HIS A 65 2.18 13.08 -5.32
C HIS A 65 3.22 12.02 -5.75
N ALA A 66 2.81 10.79 -6.07
CA ALA A 66 3.71 9.80 -6.65
C ALA A 66 4.26 10.25 -8.02
N THR A 67 3.44 10.94 -8.81
CA THR A 67 3.87 11.53 -10.08
C THR A 67 4.85 12.69 -9.86
N MET A 68 4.57 13.55 -8.89
CA MET A 68 5.47 14.63 -8.47
C MET A 68 6.82 14.08 -7.98
N ALA A 69 6.84 13.03 -7.16
CA ALA A 69 8.07 12.39 -6.68
C ALA A 69 8.95 11.89 -7.85
N ARG A 70 8.35 11.23 -8.85
CA ARG A 70 9.06 10.79 -10.06
C ARG A 70 9.58 11.95 -10.90
N GLN A 71 8.80 13.03 -11.03
CA GLN A 71 9.23 14.23 -11.75
C GLN A 71 10.39 14.91 -11.02
N LEU A 72 10.30 15.04 -9.70
CA LEU A 72 11.34 15.63 -8.85
C LEU A 72 12.64 14.80 -8.91
N ALA A 73 12.56 13.47 -8.82
CA ALA A 73 13.72 12.60 -8.97
C ALA A 73 14.43 12.80 -10.32
N ARG A 74 13.68 12.92 -11.42
CA ARG A 74 14.25 13.23 -12.74
C ARG A 74 14.83 14.63 -12.83
N TRP A 75 14.20 15.61 -12.18
CA TRP A 75 14.68 16.99 -12.15
C TRP A 75 15.98 17.10 -11.34
N ARG A 76 16.10 16.39 -10.22
CA ARG A 76 17.32 16.29 -9.40
C ARG A 76 18.54 15.82 -10.17
N LEU A 77 18.37 14.86 -11.08
CA LEU A 77 19.46 14.38 -11.93
C LEU A 77 19.96 15.43 -12.92
N LYS A 78 19.08 16.35 -13.36
CA LYS A 78 19.41 17.40 -14.33
C LYS A 78 19.92 18.69 -13.68
N HIS A 79 19.50 18.97 -12.46
CA HIS A 79 19.79 20.21 -11.74
C HIS A 79 20.18 19.93 -10.28
N PRO A 80 21.27 19.18 -10.02
CA PRO A 80 21.65 18.79 -8.66
C PRO A 80 21.99 19.97 -7.75
N GLU A 81 22.40 21.10 -8.32
CA GLU A 81 22.79 22.32 -7.60
C GLU A 81 21.61 23.26 -7.32
N ALA A 82 20.37 22.89 -7.67
CA ALA A 82 19.22 23.77 -7.49
C ALA A 82 18.90 23.99 -6.00
N PRO A 83 18.81 25.24 -5.52
CA PRO A 83 18.54 25.52 -4.11
C PRO A 83 17.12 25.06 -3.70
N GLY A 84 17.00 24.49 -2.50
CA GLY A 84 15.72 24.03 -1.92
C GLY A 84 15.22 22.67 -2.45
N LEU A 85 15.95 22.06 -3.40
CA LEU A 85 15.60 20.80 -4.04
C LEU A 85 15.63 19.60 -3.09
N ASP A 86 16.65 19.51 -2.24
CA ASP A 86 16.78 18.41 -1.26
C ASP A 86 15.71 18.51 -0.17
N GLU A 87 15.37 19.73 0.23
CA GLU A 87 14.29 20.00 1.17
C GLU A 87 12.94 19.62 0.58
N LEU A 88 12.67 19.99 -0.67
CA LEU A 88 11.46 19.59 -1.39
C LEU A 88 11.40 18.06 -1.54
N ALA A 89 12.52 17.41 -1.85
CA ALA A 89 12.58 15.96 -1.96
C ALA A 89 12.30 15.26 -0.62
N GLY A 90 12.81 15.83 0.48
CA GLY A 90 12.51 15.36 1.84
C GLY A 90 11.01 15.43 2.15
N LEU A 91 10.37 16.58 1.89
CA LEU A 91 8.93 16.73 2.12
C LEU A 91 8.09 15.81 1.23
N VAL A 92 8.43 15.69 -0.06
CA VAL A 92 7.70 14.79 -0.97
C VAL A 92 7.83 13.32 -0.52
N ALA A 93 8.98 12.93 0.04
CA ALA A 93 9.16 11.60 0.61
C ALA A 93 8.31 11.36 1.87
N GLU A 94 7.93 12.41 2.61
CA GLU A 94 7.08 12.31 3.81
C GLU A 94 5.59 12.16 3.48
N VAL A 95 5.15 12.53 2.28
CA VAL A 95 3.74 12.48 1.87
C VAL A 95 3.20 11.06 1.94
N GLU A 96 3.88 10.10 1.32
CA GLU A 96 3.37 8.73 1.21
C GLU A 96 3.22 8.07 2.59
N PRO A 97 4.20 8.17 3.52
CA PRO A 97 4.01 7.71 4.90
C PRO A 97 2.81 8.35 5.62
N VAL A 98 2.58 9.66 5.46
CA VAL A 98 1.44 10.34 6.10
C VAL A 98 0.11 9.87 5.50
N ARG A 99 0.05 9.73 4.17
CA ARG A 99 -1.11 9.19 3.46
C ARG A 99 -1.43 7.77 3.91
N GLN A 100 -0.42 6.90 4.03
CA GLN A 100 -0.59 5.54 4.52
C GLN A 100 -1.09 5.52 5.97
N ALA A 101 -0.56 6.39 6.83
CA ALA A 101 -1.05 6.50 8.21
C ALA A 101 -2.52 6.92 8.28
N LEU A 102 -2.96 7.84 7.41
CA LEU A 102 -4.37 8.24 7.30
C LEU A 102 -5.27 7.09 6.85
N LEU A 103 -4.92 6.45 5.73
CA LEU A 103 -5.69 5.33 5.17
C LEU A 103 -5.78 4.18 6.16
N HIS A 104 -4.69 3.91 6.90
CA HIS A 104 -4.67 2.91 7.96
C HIS A 104 -5.71 3.21 9.06
N GLN A 105 -5.84 4.47 9.50
CA GLN A 105 -6.85 4.83 10.51
C GLN A 105 -8.28 4.74 9.96
N LEU A 106 -8.50 5.11 8.69
CA LEU A 106 -9.82 4.97 8.04
C LEU A 106 -10.21 3.50 7.91
N ALA A 107 -9.30 2.64 7.46
CA ALA A 107 -9.52 1.20 7.36
C ALA A 107 -9.79 0.56 8.73
N ARG A 108 -9.10 1.00 9.79
CA ARG A 108 -9.38 0.60 11.18
C ARG A 108 -10.82 0.95 11.59
N LEU A 109 -11.25 2.18 11.37
CA LEU A 109 -12.61 2.64 11.72
C LEU A 109 -13.68 1.85 10.93
N ARG A 110 -13.44 1.59 9.65
CA ARG A 110 -14.31 0.74 8.81
C ARG A 110 -14.37 -0.70 9.31
N CYS A 111 -13.24 -1.32 9.64
CA CYS A 111 -13.21 -2.67 10.21
C CYS A 111 -14.00 -2.72 11.53
N ALA A 112 -13.84 -1.74 12.42
CA ALA A 112 -14.60 -1.69 13.66
C ALA A 112 -16.12 -1.64 13.42
N ARG A 113 -16.57 -0.99 12.35
CA ARG A 113 -17.99 -0.96 11.95
C ARG A 113 -18.47 -2.19 11.17
N GLY A 114 -17.59 -3.16 10.90
CA GLY A 114 -17.92 -4.32 10.05
C GLY A 114 -18.07 -3.97 8.56
N LEU A 115 -17.49 -2.85 8.13
CA LEU A 115 -17.54 -2.33 6.75
C LEU A 115 -16.20 -2.54 5.99
N SER A 116 -15.32 -3.37 6.53
CA SER A 116 -14.05 -3.69 5.87
C SER A 116 -14.32 -4.52 4.62
N GLY A 117 -13.64 -4.19 3.52
CA GLY A 117 -13.76 -4.84 2.22
C GLY A 117 -15.14 -4.74 1.55
N SER A 118 -16.10 -3.97 2.11
CA SER A 118 -17.44 -3.79 1.54
C SER A 118 -17.49 -2.81 0.36
N ARG A 119 -16.38 -2.12 0.09
CA ARG A 119 -16.25 -1.16 -1.02
C ARG A 119 -14.80 -1.15 -1.51
N VAL A 120 -14.64 -1.30 -2.81
CA VAL A 120 -13.42 -0.93 -3.54
C VAL A 120 -13.44 0.59 -3.65
N LEU A 121 -12.37 1.25 -3.23
CA LEU A 121 -12.30 2.70 -3.26
C LEU A 121 -12.61 3.27 -4.65
N PRO A 122 -13.41 4.34 -4.77
CA PRO A 122 -13.51 5.08 -6.02
C PRO A 122 -12.11 5.44 -6.53
N GLY A 123 -11.85 5.20 -7.82
CA GLY A 123 -10.53 5.47 -8.42
C GLY A 123 -9.45 4.41 -8.18
N SER A 124 -9.68 3.39 -7.36
CA SER A 124 -8.82 2.21 -7.28
C SER A 124 -9.25 1.18 -8.33
N SER A 125 -8.30 0.61 -9.07
CA SER A 125 -8.59 -0.58 -9.87
C SER A 125 -8.92 -1.71 -8.90
N GLU A 126 -10.15 -2.23 -8.94
CA GLU A 126 -10.57 -3.34 -8.10
C GLU A 126 -9.51 -4.45 -8.12
N ALA A 127 -9.04 -4.83 -6.93
CA ALA A 127 -8.12 -5.93 -6.78
C ALA A 127 -8.78 -7.19 -7.35
N LYS A 128 -8.27 -7.68 -8.48
CA LYS A 128 -8.87 -8.85 -9.12
C LYS A 128 -8.21 -10.10 -8.56
N LEU A 129 -9.00 -10.96 -7.91
CA LEU A 129 -8.54 -12.29 -7.54
C LEU A 129 -8.28 -13.12 -8.81
N LEU A 130 -7.00 -13.38 -9.09
CA LEU A 130 -6.57 -14.21 -10.22
C LEU A 130 -6.51 -15.69 -9.86
N ARG A 131 -6.10 -16.00 -8.62
CA ARG A 131 -5.92 -17.38 -8.15
C ARG A 131 -6.45 -17.54 -6.74
N ASN A 132 -7.23 -18.60 -6.53
CA ASN A 132 -7.63 -19.09 -5.20
C ASN A 132 -7.33 -20.58 -5.15
N ASP A 133 -6.16 -20.92 -4.62
CA ASP A 133 -5.63 -22.28 -4.63
C ASP A 133 -5.45 -22.77 -3.19
N PRO A 134 -6.37 -23.59 -2.65
CA PRO A 134 -6.29 -24.07 -1.27
C PRO A 134 -5.24 -25.16 -1.07
N ARG A 135 -4.65 -25.70 -2.14
CA ARG A 135 -3.68 -26.81 -2.08
C ARG A 135 -2.44 -26.55 -2.94
N TRP A 136 -1.94 -25.33 -2.88
CA TRP A 136 -0.78 -24.89 -3.62
C TRP A 136 0.53 -25.39 -3.00
N THR A 137 1.49 -25.80 -3.83
CA THR A 137 2.85 -26.14 -3.42
C THR A 137 3.85 -25.29 -4.21
N PHE A 138 4.93 -24.87 -3.55
CA PHE A 138 6.02 -24.11 -4.18
C PHE A 138 7.23 -25.00 -4.53
N THR A 139 7.26 -26.22 -4.00
CA THR A 139 8.21 -27.29 -4.37
C THR A 139 7.44 -28.56 -4.76
N ASP A 140 8.16 -29.48 -5.40
CA ASP A 140 7.70 -30.86 -5.61
C ASP A 140 7.97 -31.75 -4.38
N ASP A 141 8.52 -31.19 -3.29
CA ASP A 141 8.84 -31.94 -2.08
C ASP A 141 7.56 -32.15 -1.24
N PRO A 142 7.13 -33.40 -1.03
CA PRO A 142 5.95 -33.69 -0.21
C PRO A 142 6.11 -33.29 1.26
N GLU A 143 7.33 -33.06 1.77
CA GLU A 143 7.57 -32.60 3.15
C GLU A 143 7.19 -31.13 3.38
N ASP A 144 7.23 -30.28 2.34
CA ASP A 144 6.90 -28.85 2.44
C ASP A 144 5.39 -28.58 2.61
N GLY A 145 4.56 -29.56 2.25
CA GLY A 145 3.11 -29.55 2.43
C GLY A 145 2.36 -28.55 1.54
N ALA A 146 1.09 -28.84 1.27
CA ALA A 146 0.22 -27.92 0.55
C ALA A 146 -0.15 -26.70 1.41
N ARG A 147 -0.37 -25.55 0.78
CA ARG A 147 -0.73 -24.26 1.40
C ARG A 147 -1.84 -23.58 0.61
N THR A 148 -2.59 -22.72 1.28
CA THR A 148 -3.50 -21.82 0.58
C THR A 148 -2.71 -20.67 -0.04
N LEU A 149 -2.90 -20.43 -1.34
CA LEU A 149 -2.40 -19.26 -2.07
C LEU A 149 -3.58 -18.49 -2.67
N HIS A 150 -3.66 -17.21 -2.32
CA HIS A 150 -4.49 -16.26 -3.03
C HIS A 150 -3.60 -15.28 -3.81
N LEU A 151 -3.83 -15.12 -5.11
CA LEU A 151 -3.11 -14.16 -5.94
C LEU A 151 -4.07 -13.09 -6.44
N TRP A 152 -3.78 -11.84 -6.12
CA TRP A 152 -4.58 -10.68 -6.46
C TRP A 152 -3.80 -9.78 -7.40
N GLN A 153 -4.50 -9.16 -8.36
CA GLN A 153 -3.92 -8.21 -9.30
C GLN A 153 -4.38 -6.78 -8.97
N PHE A 154 -3.41 -5.87 -8.87
CA PHE A 154 -3.62 -4.43 -8.78
C PHE A 154 -3.08 -3.76 -10.03
N GLY A 155 -3.97 -3.10 -10.78
CA GLY A 155 -3.59 -2.49 -12.05
C GLY A 155 -3.03 -3.52 -13.03
N ILE A 156 -2.02 -3.13 -13.80
CA ILE A 156 -1.50 -3.94 -14.92
C ILE A 156 -0.17 -4.66 -14.63
N ALA A 157 0.54 -4.31 -13.56
CA ALA A 157 1.92 -4.75 -13.33
C ALA A 157 2.23 -5.14 -11.87
N HIS A 158 1.23 -5.12 -10.98
CA HIS A 158 1.46 -5.41 -9.56
C HIS A 158 0.54 -6.56 -9.10
N LEU A 159 1.14 -7.53 -8.42
CA LEU A 159 0.46 -8.68 -7.84
C LEU A 159 0.66 -8.68 -6.32
N VAL A 160 -0.41 -8.98 -5.58
CA VAL A 160 -0.34 -9.26 -4.14
C VAL A 160 -0.62 -10.74 -3.94
N ALA A 161 0.39 -11.47 -3.49
CA ALA A 161 0.29 -12.87 -3.15
C ALA A 161 0.09 -13.01 -1.64
N VAL A 162 -0.96 -13.73 -1.23
CA VAL A 162 -1.19 -14.09 0.16
C VAL A 162 -1.06 -15.60 0.30
N VAL A 163 -0.04 -16.04 1.03
CA VAL A 163 0.24 -17.46 1.26
C VAL A 163 0.05 -17.82 2.71
N ALA A 164 -0.64 -18.93 2.99
CA ALA A 164 -0.83 -19.38 4.36
C ALA A 164 0.48 -19.91 4.99
N ALA A 165 0.79 -19.44 6.20
CA ALA A 165 1.92 -19.87 7.01
C ALA A 165 1.82 -21.35 7.43
N GLU A 166 0.60 -21.88 7.47
CA GLU A 166 0.25 -23.29 7.65
C GLU A 166 -0.97 -23.59 6.79
N SER A 167 -1.09 -24.81 6.25
CA SER A 167 -2.35 -25.20 5.61
C SER A 167 -3.46 -25.21 6.68
N PRO A 168 -4.66 -24.70 6.37
CA PRO A 168 -5.83 -24.79 7.26
C PRO A 168 -6.16 -26.23 7.68
N GLU A 169 -5.73 -27.23 6.89
CA GLU A 169 -5.87 -28.66 7.14
C GLU A 169 -4.73 -29.27 7.98
N GLY A 170 -3.77 -28.47 8.47
CA GLY A 170 -2.72 -28.92 9.40
C GLY A 170 -1.34 -29.17 8.77
N GLY A 171 -0.89 -28.29 7.87
CA GLY A 171 0.43 -28.38 7.21
C GLY A 171 1.64 -28.02 8.09
N VAL A 172 2.84 -28.35 7.62
CA VAL A 172 4.12 -28.10 8.33
C VAL A 172 4.41 -26.59 8.43
N ARG A 173 4.85 -26.16 9.61
CA ARG A 173 5.38 -24.80 9.84
C ARG A 173 6.74 -24.65 9.19
N THR A 174 6.83 -23.86 8.13
CA THR A 174 8.12 -23.40 7.60
C THR A 174 8.11 -21.89 7.66
N ALA A 175 8.70 -21.34 8.72
CA ALA A 175 8.86 -19.89 8.88
C ALA A 175 9.65 -19.24 7.72
N ASP A 176 10.37 -20.07 6.94
CA ASP A 176 11.30 -19.65 5.89
C ASP A 176 10.77 -19.81 4.45
N ALA A 177 9.47 -20.13 4.25
CA ALA A 177 8.93 -20.39 2.90
C ALA A 177 8.76 -19.14 2.01
N GLY A 178 8.84 -17.93 2.58
CA GLY A 178 8.56 -16.69 1.86
C GLY A 178 9.40 -16.54 0.58
N ASP A 179 10.71 -16.77 0.67
CA ASP A 179 11.62 -16.61 -0.46
C ASP A 179 11.36 -17.62 -1.58
N ALA A 180 11.06 -18.87 -1.23
CA ALA A 180 10.78 -19.92 -2.21
C ALA A 180 9.45 -19.68 -2.93
N VAL A 181 8.43 -19.23 -2.19
CA VAL A 181 7.14 -18.82 -2.74
C VAL A 181 7.31 -17.63 -3.68
N LEU A 182 8.05 -16.61 -3.26
CA LEU A 182 8.32 -15.42 -4.07
C LEU A 182 9.07 -15.80 -5.36
N ALA A 183 10.14 -16.59 -5.26
CA ALA A 183 10.92 -17.02 -6.41
C ALA A 183 10.08 -17.82 -7.41
N ARG A 184 9.20 -18.71 -6.92
CA ARG A 184 8.28 -19.47 -7.78
C ARG A 184 7.28 -18.55 -8.49
N LEU A 185 6.66 -17.61 -7.78
CA LEU A 185 5.71 -16.67 -8.36
C LEU A 185 6.38 -15.71 -9.36
N GLN A 186 7.63 -15.28 -9.09
CA GLN A 186 8.42 -14.47 -10.02
C GLN A 186 8.73 -15.24 -11.31
N ALA A 187 8.97 -16.55 -11.24
CA ALA A 187 9.13 -17.38 -12.42
C ALA A 187 7.82 -17.54 -13.22
N GLU A 188 6.66 -17.59 -12.55
CA GLU A 188 5.33 -17.66 -13.18
C GLU A 188 4.89 -16.31 -13.77
N HIS A 189 5.33 -15.20 -13.17
CA HIS A 189 4.92 -13.83 -13.52
C HIS A 189 6.13 -12.89 -13.66
N PRO A 190 7.02 -13.10 -14.66
CA PRO A 190 8.29 -12.37 -14.77
C PRO A 190 8.14 -10.86 -15.01
N ASP A 191 7.02 -10.43 -15.56
CA ASP A 191 6.75 -9.03 -15.89
C ASP A 191 6.00 -8.26 -14.79
N HIS A 192 5.78 -8.88 -13.62
CA HIS A 192 5.01 -8.28 -12.52
C HIS A 192 5.87 -8.07 -11.28
N GLU A 193 5.64 -6.95 -10.60
CA GLU A 193 6.08 -6.76 -9.23
C GLU A 193 5.18 -7.59 -8.30
N ILE A 194 5.77 -8.31 -7.36
CA ILE A 194 5.06 -9.21 -6.46
C ILE A 194 5.28 -8.78 -5.01
N GLU A 195 4.21 -8.34 -4.36
CA GLU A 195 4.14 -8.19 -2.91
C GLU A 195 3.71 -9.53 -2.29
N LEU A 196 4.55 -10.13 -1.46
CA LEU A 196 4.22 -11.37 -0.74
C LEU A 196 3.84 -11.09 0.72
N LEU A 197 2.65 -11.56 1.10
CA LEU A 197 2.13 -11.55 2.45
C LEU A 197 2.01 -13.00 2.96
N VAL A 198 2.68 -13.29 4.06
CA VAL A 198 2.50 -14.54 4.82
C VAL A 198 1.33 -14.36 5.77
N TRP A 199 0.31 -15.20 5.63
CA TRP A 199 -0.94 -15.13 6.38
C TRP A 199 -1.00 -16.26 7.41
N THR A 200 -1.19 -15.90 8.68
CA THR A 200 -1.47 -16.85 9.76
C THR A 200 -2.91 -16.66 10.22
N PRO A 201 -3.81 -17.64 9.96
CA PRO A 201 -5.14 -17.62 10.54
C PRO A 201 -5.02 -17.73 12.06
N ARG A 202 -5.55 -16.77 12.82
CA ARG A 202 -5.60 -16.93 14.28
C ARG A 202 -6.88 -17.65 14.69
N SER A 203 -6.75 -18.69 15.52
CA SER A 203 -7.88 -19.36 16.15
C SER A 203 -8.35 -18.58 17.38
N GLY A 204 -9.64 -18.27 17.49
CA GLY A 204 -10.24 -17.63 18.67
C GLY A 204 -10.65 -16.17 18.44
N CYS A 205 -10.47 -15.32 19.46
CA CYS A 205 -10.87 -13.90 19.46
C CYS A 205 -9.89 -12.97 18.73
N GLY A 206 -8.83 -13.51 18.12
CA GLY A 206 -7.81 -12.74 17.42
C GLY A 206 -8.09 -12.66 15.92
N GLY A 207 -7.83 -11.50 15.32
CA GLY A 207 -7.85 -11.34 13.86
C GLY A 207 -6.69 -12.09 13.19
N ASP A 208 -6.79 -12.27 11.89
CA ASP A 208 -5.73 -12.85 11.07
C ASP A 208 -4.47 -11.98 11.16
N ARG A 209 -3.31 -12.62 11.06
CA ARG A 209 -2.01 -11.94 11.06
C ARG A 209 -1.39 -12.00 9.68
N PHE A 210 -0.88 -10.87 9.21
CA PHE A 210 -0.14 -10.78 7.96
C PHE A 210 1.27 -10.30 8.22
N GLU A 211 2.24 -10.91 7.55
CA GLU A 211 3.63 -10.50 7.58
C GLU A 211 4.11 -10.28 6.15
N ARG A 212 4.58 -9.06 5.84
CA ARG A 212 5.21 -8.73 4.56
C ARG A 212 6.69 -9.05 4.63
N THR A 213 7.20 -9.75 3.62
CA THR A 213 8.64 -9.99 3.49
C THR A 213 9.34 -8.71 3.00
N VAL A 214 10.36 -8.25 3.72
CA VAL A 214 11.17 -7.07 3.38
C VAL A 214 12.65 -7.45 3.37
N LEU A 215 13.51 -6.61 2.78
CA LEU A 215 14.95 -6.87 2.57
C LEU A 215 15.72 -7.32 3.83
N PHE A 216 15.22 -7.02 5.04
CA PHE A 216 15.86 -7.36 6.31
C PHE A 216 14.89 -7.95 7.35
N GLY A 217 13.93 -8.76 6.91
CA GLY A 217 13.06 -9.54 7.81
C GLY A 217 11.60 -9.51 7.40
N SER A 218 10.72 -9.54 8.41
CA SER A 218 9.27 -9.43 8.21
C SER A 218 8.71 -8.21 8.92
N GLU A 219 7.75 -7.56 8.26
CA GLU A 219 6.95 -6.46 8.81
C GLU A 219 5.52 -6.96 9.04
N GLU A 220 4.96 -6.74 10.23
CA GLU A 220 3.56 -7.07 10.48
C GLU A 220 2.66 -6.05 9.77
N VAL A 221 1.75 -6.56 8.94
CA VAL A 221 0.76 -5.75 8.24
C VAL A 221 -0.60 -5.92 8.94
N PRO A 222 -1.27 -4.83 9.33
CA PRO A 222 -2.59 -4.89 9.93
C PRO A 222 -3.62 -5.55 9.01
N ALA A 223 -4.47 -6.42 9.57
CA ALA A 223 -5.43 -7.20 8.80
C ALA A 223 -6.45 -6.33 8.05
N HIS A 224 -6.93 -5.24 8.65
CA HIS A 224 -7.86 -4.31 7.99
C HIS A 224 -7.25 -3.66 6.76
N ASP A 225 -5.96 -3.32 6.78
CA ASP A 225 -5.28 -2.73 5.61
C ASP A 225 -5.26 -3.72 4.45
N VAL A 226 -4.96 -5.00 4.73
CA VAL A 226 -4.97 -6.07 3.71
C VAL A 226 -6.39 -6.32 3.18
N ILE A 227 -7.38 -6.39 4.07
CA ILE A 227 -8.77 -6.64 3.70
C ILE A 227 -9.34 -5.52 2.85
N ASP A 228 -9.12 -4.26 3.24
CA ASP A 228 -9.64 -3.10 2.52
C ASP A 228 -8.91 -2.92 1.20
N LYS A 229 -7.57 -3.05 1.20
CA LYS A 229 -6.78 -3.02 -0.04
C LYS A 229 -7.28 -4.05 -1.06
N LEU A 230 -7.56 -5.28 -0.62
CA LEU A 230 -7.93 -6.40 -1.52
C LEU A 230 -9.45 -6.57 -1.74
N GLY A 231 -10.32 -5.88 -0.98
CA GLY A 231 -11.74 -6.24 -0.91
C GLY A 231 -11.96 -7.67 -0.40
N ALA A 232 -11.09 -8.17 0.50
CA ALA A 232 -10.98 -9.59 0.83
C ALA A 232 -11.68 -10.01 2.12
N ALA A 233 -12.73 -9.31 2.54
CA ALA A 233 -13.41 -9.54 3.83
C ALA A 233 -14.05 -10.94 3.94
N ARG A 234 -14.31 -11.59 2.80
CA ARG A 234 -14.78 -12.98 2.74
C ARG A 234 -13.69 -14.03 2.98
N PHE A 235 -12.42 -13.65 2.86
CA PHE A 235 -11.27 -14.56 3.00
C PHE A 235 -10.56 -14.41 4.33
N TYR A 236 -10.55 -13.20 4.89
CA TYR A 236 -9.75 -12.88 6.06
C TYR A 236 -10.57 -12.21 7.16
N ARG A 237 -10.07 -12.31 8.39
CA ARG A 237 -10.71 -11.77 9.59
C ARG A 237 -9.88 -10.64 10.19
N CYS A 238 -10.52 -9.54 10.50
CA CYS A 238 -9.95 -8.44 11.27
C CYS A 238 -10.72 -8.29 12.59
N VAL A 239 -10.04 -7.88 13.66
CA VAL A 239 -10.64 -7.59 14.97
C VAL A 239 -10.26 -6.17 15.36
N CYS A 240 -11.01 -5.20 14.83
CA CYS A 240 -10.96 -3.79 15.29
C CYS A 240 -12.12 -3.43 16.21
N GLN A 241 -12.98 -4.40 16.57
CA GLN A 241 -14.19 -4.20 17.39
C GLN A 241 -13.93 -4.23 18.91
N THR A 242 -12.68 -4.20 19.36
CA THR A 242 -12.29 -4.35 20.77
C THR A 242 -11.91 -3.02 21.41
#